data_AF-W1Q5P3-F1
#
_entry.id   AF-W1Q5P3-F1
#
_cell.length_a   1.000
_cell.length_b   1.000
_cell.length_c   1.000
_cell.angle_alpha   90.00
_cell.angle_beta   90.00
_cell.angle_gamma   90.00
#
_symmetry.space_group_name_H-M   'P 1'
#
loop_
_entity.id
_entity.type
_entity.pdbx_description
1 polymer ?
#
loop_
_entity_poly.entity_id
_entity_poly.type
_entity_poly.pdbx_seq_one_letter_code
_entity_poly.pdbx_strand_id
1 'polypeptide(L)'
;MPITPNDILTKDFDREFRGYAREEVNEFLDEVVVDYERALDQVTALKRQLAEADEKIKNFEKLQESLNSSILIANEAAERLKQNARKEAELIIYEAERESDRIIANAHDTVNHLANEVELLRHNGRNLQFEMQRMLTQQLDLIKSQTFEQEIAFATPTTEDSQAEERSSERVAALEQEVETQVTSDVEEFVHETQGDVEAKAAPDKDDQASVESILGQTIKIELPEMM
;
A
#
# COMPACT_ATOMS: atom_id res chain seq x y z
N MET A 1 89.79 41.49 -0.49
CA MET A 1 88.85 41.98 -1.53
C MET A 1 89.61 41.98 -2.85
N PRO A 2 88.96 41.77 -4.00
CA PRO A 2 89.59 42.07 -5.28
C PRO A 2 89.80 43.59 -5.42
N ILE A 3 90.74 43.98 -6.29
CA ILE A 3 91.00 45.37 -6.69
C ILE A 3 89.73 45.91 -7.39
N THR A 4 89.37 47.19 -7.23
CA THR A 4 88.28 47.83 -8.01
C THR A 4 88.86 48.57 -9.23
N PRO A 5 88.06 48.88 -10.29
CA PRO A 5 88.54 49.64 -11.44
C PRO A 5 89.22 50.97 -11.06
N ASN A 6 88.66 51.69 -10.08
CA ASN A 6 89.23 52.92 -9.55
C ASN A 6 90.57 52.72 -8.82
N ASP A 7 90.79 51.58 -8.17
CA ASP A 7 92.07 51.24 -7.54
C ASP A 7 93.18 50.94 -8.58
N ILE A 8 92.80 50.59 -9.82
CA ILE A 8 93.74 50.45 -10.94
C ILE A 8 94.08 51.84 -11.50
N LEU A 9 93.07 52.68 -11.79
CA LEU A 9 93.23 54.04 -12.30
C LEU A 9 94.04 54.97 -11.36
N THR A 10 93.96 54.74 -10.04
CA THR A 10 94.67 55.54 -9.03
C THR A 10 96.02 54.93 -8.62
N LYS A 11 96.51 53.90 -9.34
CA LYS A 11 97.72 53.17 -8.96
C LYS A 11 99.00 53.87 -9.44
N ASP A 12 99.65 54.62 -8.55
CA ASP A 12 101.05 55.02 -8.75
C ASP A 12 102.02 53.84 -8.60
N PHE A 13 103.09 53.88 -9.40
CA PHE A 13 104.19 52.90 -9.44
C PHE A 13 105.54 53.60 -9.23
N ASP A 14 106.43 52.96 -8.46
CA ASP A 14 107.78 53.45 -8.19
C ASP A 14 108.68 53.40 -9.45
N ARG A 15 109.66 54.30 -9.52
CA ARG A 15 110.54 54.47 -10.69
C ARG A 15 111.93 53.88 -10.44
N GLU A 16 112.24 52.78 -11.10
CA GLU A 16 113.59 52.20 -11.13
C GLU A 16 114.34 52.51 -12.44
N PHE A 17 115.68 52.45 -12.40
CA PHE A 17 116.58 52.79 -13.49
C PHE A 17 116.45 51.90 -14.75
N ARG A 18 115.65 50.82 -14.69
CA ARG A 18 115.33 49.92 -15.82
C ARG A 18 113.87 49.45 -15.79
N GLY A 19 112.94 50.35 -15.45
CA GLY A 19 111.49 50.07 -15.50
C GLY A 19 110.89 50.07 -16.91
N TYR A 20 109.61 49.70 -17.00
CA TYR A 20 108.80 49.77 -18.23
C TYR A 20 108.46 51.22 -18.63
N ALA A 21 108.05 51.42 -19.89
CA ALA A 21 107.63 52.73 -20.38
C ALA A 21 106.28 53.14 -19.78
N ARG A 22 106.21 54.33 -19.15
CA ARG A 22 105.00 54.78 -18.43
C ARG A 22 103.78 54.95 -19.34
N GLU A 23 103.99 55.41 -20.57
CA GLU A 23 102.90 55.68 -21.52
C GLU A 23 102.25 54.38 -22.00
N GLU A 24 103.07 53.40 -22.41
CA GLU A 24 102.64 52.03 -22.78
C GLU A 24 101.96 51.29 -21.61
N VAL A 25 102.48 51.41 -20.39
CA VAL A 25 101.86 50.84 -19.18
C VAL A 25 100.51 51.51 -18.87
N ASN A 26 100.40 52.84 -19.00
CA ASN A 26 99.14 53.54 -18.78
C ASN A 26 98.07 53.15 -19.81
N GLU A 27 98.41 53.09 -21.10
CA GLU A 27 97.49 52.69 -22.17
C GLU A 27 96.96 51.27 -21.97
N PHE A 28 97.83 50.34 -21.53
CA PHE A 28 97.41 48.99 -21.15
C PHE A 28 96.53 48.95 -19.88
N LEU A 29 96.79 49.81 -18.90
CA LEU A 29 95.95 49.90 -17.69
C LEU A 29 94.55 50.45 -18.00
N ASP A 30 94.42 51.41 -18.93
CA ASP A 30 93.13 51.91 -19.40
C ASP A 30 92.32 50.82 -20.12
N GLU A 31 92.95 49.98 -20.96
CA GLU A 31 92.30 48.80 -21.57
C GLU A 31 91.85 47.77 -20.51
N VAL A 32 92.74 47.45 -19.55
CA VAL A 32 92.45 46.52 -18.45
C VAL A 32 91.30 47.02 -17.57
N VAL A 33 91.18 48.33 -17.33
CA VAL A 33 90.06 48.92 -16.58
C VAL A 33 88.72 48.65 -17.28
N VAL A 34 88.64 48.90 -18.59
CA VAL A 34 87.40 48.71 -19.37
C VAL A 34 86.96 47.25 -19.42
N ASP A 35 87.90 46.32 -19.64
CA ASP A 35 87.56 44.89 -19.65
C ASP A 35 87.28 44.32 -18.26
N TYR A 36 87.87 44.90 -17.21
CA TYR A 36 87.59 44.52 -15.83
C TYR A 36 86.21 45.03 -15.35
N GLU A 37 85.80 46.24 -15.73
CA GLU A 37 84.41 46.72 -15.54
C GLU A 37 83.41 45.81 -16.27
N ARG A 38 83.67 45.50 -17.54
CA ARG A 38 82.88 44.55 -18.34
C ARG A 38 82.76 43.17 -17.69
N ALA A 39 83.85 42.66 -17.10
CA ALA A 39 83.84 41.40 -16.36
C ALA A 39 83.02 41.46 -15.06
N LEU A 40 83.08 42.58 -14.32
CA LEU A 40 82.29 42.79 -13.11
C LEU A 40 80.78 42.88 -13.43
N ASP A 41 80.40 43.58 -14.50
CA ASP A 41 79.02 43.64 -14.99
C ASP A 41 78.50 42.25 -15.42
N GLN A 42 79.31 41.47 -16.15
CA GLN A 42 78.95 40.09 -16.48
C GLN A 42 78.79 39.22 -15.23
N VAL A 43 79.67 39.35 -14.24
CA VAL A 43 79.57 38.60 -12.97
C VAL A 43 78.33 39.00 -12.15
N THR A 44 77.94 40.27 -12.13
CA THR A 44 76.71 40.70 -11.43
C THR A 44 75.45 40.25 -12.18
N ALA A 45 75.42 40.35 -13.51
CA ALA A 45 74.34 39.85 -14.35
C ALA A 45 74.14 38.33 -14.20
N LEU A 46 75.22 37.55 -14.26
CA LEU A 46 75.18 36.10 -14.05
C LEU A 46 74.73 35.72 -12.63
N LYS A 47 75.18 36.43 -11.60
CA LYS A 47 74.69 36.23 -10.21
C LYS A 47 73.20 36.51 -10.09
N ARG A 48 72.67 37.53 -10.78
CA ARG A 48 71.23 37.82 -10.79
C ARG A 48 70.44 36.72 -11.51
N GLN A 49 70.90 36.27 -12.67
CA GLN A 49 70.30 35.15 -13.41
C GLN A 49 70.30 33.84 -12.60
N LEU A 50 71.38 33.56 -11.87
CA LEU A 50 71.48 32.40 -10.97
C LEU A 50 70.47 32.50 -9.82
N ALA A 51 70.35 33.66 -9.16
CA ALA A 51 69.35 33.87 -8.12
C ALA A 51 67.91 33.74 -8.67
N GLU A 52 67.62 34.31 -9.84
CA GLU A 52 66.35 34.15 -10.54
C GLU A 52 66.04 32.70 -10.95
N ALA A 53 67.08 31.87 -11.16
CA ALA A 53 66.93 30.44 -11.46
C ALA A 53 66.70 29.61 -10.18
N ASP A 54 67.47 29.87 -9.12
CA ASP A 54 67.32 29.23 -7.81
C ASP A 54 65.92 29.47 -7.20
N GLU A 55 65.35 30.66 -7.36
CA GLU A 55 63.97 30.92 -6.92
C GLU A 55 62.94 30.13 -7.73
N LYS A 56 63.13 29.99 -9.06
CA LYS A 56 62.26 29.17 -9.91
C LYS A 56 62.35 27.70 -9.50
N ILE A 57 63.55 27.18 -9.25
CA ILE A 57 63.78 25.80 -8.76
C ILE A 57 63.04 25.59 -7.43
N LYS A 58 63.24 26.46 -6.43
CA LYS A 58 62.56 26.37 -5.11
C LYS A 58 61.03 26.43 -5.23
N ASN A 59 60.50 27.14 -6.22
CA ASN A 59 59.06 27.18 -6.48
C ASN A 59 58.55 25.91 -7.17
N PHE A 60 59.33 25.31 -8.07
CA PHE A 60 59.02 23.98 -8.63
C PHE A 60 59.12 22.86 -7.59
N GLU A 61 60.11 22.90 -6.69
CA GLU A 61 60.25 21.94 -5.58
C GLU A 61 59.02 21.96 -4.67
N LYS A 62 58.57 23.15 -4.22
CA LYS A 62 57.33 23.31 -3.44
C LYS A 62 56.08 22.85 -4.19
N LEU A 63 56.01 23.10 -5.51
CA LEU A 63 54.89 22.65 -6.33
C LEU A 63 54.89 21.12 -6.47
N GLN A 64 56.06 20.49 -6.62
CA GLN A 64 56.22 19.04 -6.66
C GLN A 64 55.88 18.38 -5.31
N GLU A 65 56.30 18.99 -4.19
CA GLU A 65 55.93 18.54 -2.84
C GLU A 65 54.42 18.60 -2.63
N SER A 66 53.80 19.75 -2.93
CA SER A 66 52.34 19.97 -2.82
C SER A 66 51.54 19.03 -3.73
N LEU A 67 52.03 18.77 -4.96
CA LEU A 67 51.43 17.82 -5.89
C LEU A 67 51.53 16.38 -5.35
N ASN A 68 52.69 15.98 -4.81
CA ASN A 68 52.90 14.66 -4.23
C ASN A 68 52.01 14.44 -2.99
N SER A 69 51.91 15.43 -2.09
CA SER A 69 50.98 15.37 -0.95
C SER A 69 49.51 15.31 -1.40
N SER A 70 49.15 16.03 -2.47
CA SER A 70 47.80 16.00 -3.03
C SER A 70 47.46 14.62 -3.62
N ILE A 71 48.41 13.98 -4.32
CA ILE A 71 48.28 12.61 -4.84
C ILE A 71 48.16 11.60 -3.69
N LEU A 72 48.95 11.75 -2.62
CA LEU A 72 48.87 10.89 -1.44
C LEU A 72 47.49 10.98 -0.76
N ILE A 73 47.00 12.21 -0.53
CA ILE A 73 45.68 12.48 0.06
C ILE A 73 44.56 11.95 -0.84
N ALA A 74 44.67 12.11 -2.17
CA ALA A 74 43.68 11.59 -3.12
C ALA A 74 43.63 10.05 -3.11
N ASN A 75 44.79 9.38 -3.05
CA ASN A 75 44.86 7.92 -2.93
C ASN A 75 44.30 7.43 -1.59
N GLU A 76 44.60 8.12 -0.48
CA GLU A 76 44.04 7.77 0.83
C GLU A 76 42.52 7.96 0.85
N ALA A 77 42.00 9.06 0.30
CA ALA A 77 40.57 9.31 0.17
C ALA A 77 39.87 8.25 -0.71
N ALA A 78 40.50 7.83 -1.81
CA ALA A 78 39.98 6.77 -2.68
C ALA A 78 39.94 5.41 -1.99
N GLU A 79 40.98 5.03 -1.23
CA GLU A 79 40.99 3.77 -0.49
C GLU A 79 40.02 3.80 0.71
N ARG A 80 39.90 4.93 1.42
CA ARG A 80 38.86 5.13 2.46
C ARG A 80 37.45 5.00 1.88
N LEU A 81 37.18 5.63 0.73
CA LEU A 81 35.89 5.52 0.03
C LEU A 81 35.58 4.08 -0.37
N LYS A 82 36.56 3.38 -0.95
CA LYS A 82 36.48 1.96 -1.34
C LYS A 82 36.28 1.01 -0.15
N GLN A 83 36.88 1.30 1.01
CA GLN A 83 36.64 0.54 2.24
C GLN A 83 35.26 0.78 2.83
N ASN A 84 34.76 2.01 2.78
CA ASN A 84 33.40 2.34 3.22
C ASN A 84 32.36 1.68 2.30
N ALA A 85 32.50 1.81 0.97
CA ALA A 85 31.60 1.19 -0.01
C ALA A 85 31.58 -0.34 0.08
N ARG A 86 32.70 -0.98 0.49
CA ARG A 86 32.73 -2.42 0.79
C ARG A 86 31.90 -2.77 2.03
N LYS A 87 32.12 -2.07 3.14
CA LYS A 87 31.35 -2.28 4.38
C LYS A 87 29.86 -2.00 4.19
N GLU A 88 29.52 -0.99 3.38
CA GLU A 88 28.16 -0.64 3.04
C GLU A 88 27.51 -1.71 2.16
N ALA A 89 28.22 -2.25 1.17
CA ALA A 89 27.76 -3.41 0.39
C ALA A 89 27.59 -4.68 1.25
N GLU A 90 28.54 -4.97 2.15
CA GLU A 90 28.46 -6.07 3.13
C GLU A 90 27.25 -5.91 4.06
N LEU A 91 26.97 -4.69 4.53
CA LEU A 91 25.80 -4.38 5.36
C LEU A 91 24.48 -4.51 4.58
N ILE A 92 24.41 -4.01 3.34
CA ILE A 92 23.24 -4.15 2.46
C ILE A 92 22.93 -5.63 2.18
N ILE A 93 23.95 -6.46 1.93
CA ILE A 93 23.79 -7.91 1.76
C ILE A 93 23.23 -8.53 3.05
N TYR A 94 23.83 -8.24 4.20
CA TYR A 94 23.39 -8.77 5.50
C TYR A 94 21.96 -8.34 5.87
N GLU A 95 21.56 -7.09 5.59
CA GLU A 95 20.20 -6.62 5.81
C GLU A 95 19.19 -7.26 4.84
N ALA A 96 19.57 -7.46 3.57
CA ALA A 96 18.75 -8.16 2.58
C ALA A 96 18.57 -9.65 2.91
N GLU A 97 19.63 -10.34 3.35
CA GLU A 97 19.56 -11.71 3.85
C GLU A 97 18.62 -11.81 5.07
N ARG A 98 18.80 -10.91 6.06
CA ARG A 98 17.98 -10.94 7.28
C ARG A 98 16.50 -10.63 7.04
N GLU A 99 16.17 -9.72 6.13
CA GLU A 99 14.78 -9.44 5.77
C GLU A 99 14.19 -10.54 4.85
N SER A 100 15.00 -11.19 4.00
CA SER A 100 14.61 -12.39 3.26
C SER A 100 14.23 -13.54 4.20
N ASP A 101 15.07 -13.86 5.19
CA ASP A 101 14.78 -14.89 6.21
C ASP A 101 13.48 -14.56 6.97
N ARG A 102 13.28 -13.29 7.32
CA ARG A 102 12.06 -12.81 7.98
C ARG A 102 10.82 -12.96 7.10
N ILE A 103 10.92 -12.67 5.80
CA ILE A 103 9.84 -12.89 4.83
C ILE A 103 9.52 -14.38 4.71
N ILE A 104 10.53 -15.26 4.67
CA ILE A 104 10.37 -16.72 4.62
C ILE A 104 9.73 -17.28 5.91
N ALA A 105 10.06 -16.71 7.07
CA ALA A 105 9.43 -17.05 8.34
C ALA A 105 7.96 -16.63 8.37
N ASN A 106 7.65 -15.37 8.04
CA ASN A 106 6.27 -14.86 7.93
C ASN A 106 5.43 -15.67 6.91
N ALA A 107 6.05 -16.12 5.81
CA ALA A 107 5.41 -16.98 4.82
C ALA A 107 5.10 -18.38 5.37
N HIS A 108 6.00 -18.98 6.16
CA HIS A 108 5.71 -20.23 6.86
C HIS A 108 4.59 -20.08 7.89
N ASP A 109 4.60 -19.01 8.69
CA ASP A 109 3.56 -18.78 9.71
C ASP A 109 2.19 -18.56 9.09
N THR A 110 2.10 -17.82 7.98
CA THR A 110 0.83 -17.65 7.23
C THR A 110 0.37 -18.94 6.54
N VAL A 111 1.28 -19.75 5.98
CA VAL A 111 0.95 -21.08 5.45
C VAL A 111 0.45 -22.03 6.55
N ASN A 112 1.10 -22.03 7.72
CA ASN A 112 0.68 -22.82 8.88
C ASN A 112 -0.69 -22.37 9.42
N HIS A 113 -0.93 -21.06 9.49
CA HIS A 113 -2.21 -20.49 9.89
C HIS A 113 -3.34 -20.91 8.92
N LEU A 114 -3.13 -20.75 7.61
CA LEU A 114 -4.08 -21.13 6.58
C LEU A 114 -4.34 -22.65 6.55
N ALA A 115 -3.32 -23.47 6.80
CA ALA A 115 -3.48 -24.93 6.92
C ALA A 115 -4.42 -25.29 8.08
N ASN A 116 -4.21 -24.68 9.26
CA ASN A 116 -5.09 -24.87 10.42
C ASN A 116 -6.52 -24.38 10.16
N GLU A 117 -6.70 -23.25 9.47
CA GLU A 117 -8.03 -22.74 9.08
C GLU A 117 -8.73 -23.69 8.10
N VAL A 118 -8.02 -24.22 7.11
CA VAL A 118 -8.55 -25.23 6.17
C VAL A 118 -8.92 -26.53 6.87
N GLU A 119 -8.17 -26.97 7.88
CA GLU A 119 -8.55 -28.13 8.69
C GLU A 119 -9.78 -27.86 9.56
N LEU A 120 -9.89 -26.68 10.17
CA LEU A 120 -11.06 -26.25 10.95
C LEU A 120 -12.32 -26.18 10.07
N LEU A 121 -12.22 -25.56 8.88
CA LEU A 121 -13.31 -25.51 7.90
C LEU A 121 -13.73 -26.91 7.43
N ARG A 122 -12.77 -27.81 7.19
CA ARG A 122 -13.03 -29.22 6.86
C ARG A 122 -13.68 -29.98 8.02
N HIS A 123 -13.31 -29.71 9.26
CA HIS A 123 -13.95 -30.31 10.44
C HIS A 123 -15.40 -29.83 10.57
N ASN A 124 -15.63 -28.51 10.52
CA ASN A 124 -16.96 -27.90 10.58
C ASN A 124 -17.88 -28.40 9.45
N GLY A 125 -17.35 -28.54 8.22
CA GLY A 125 -18.08 -29.10 7.08
C GLY A 125 -18.50 -30.56 7.29
N ARG A 126 -17.64 -31.40 7.89
CA ARG A 126 -18.02 -32.78 8.28
C ARG A 126 -19.07 -32.80 9.39
N ASN A 127 -18.94 -31.94 10.40
CA ASN A 127 -19.90 -31.87 11.50
C ASN A 127 -21.29 -31.48 10.98
N LEU A 128 -21.39 -30.45 10.13
CA LEU A 128 -22.63 -30.06 9.46
C LEU A 128 -23.20 -31.20 8.58
N GLN A 129 -22.35 -31.95 7.88
CA GLN A 129 -22.78 -33.12 7.12
C GLN A 129 -23.40 -34.21 8.02
N PHE A 130 -22.78 -34.51 9.18
CA PHE A 130 -23.33 -35.45 10.16
C PHE A 130 -24.61 -34.95 10.82
N GLU A 131 -24.72 -33.65 11.11
CA GLU A 131 -25.94 -33.03 11.66
C GLU A 131 -27.10 -33.09 10.66
N MET A 132 -26.86 -32.76 9.39
CA MET A 132 -27.86 -32.91 8.33
C MET A 132 -28.26 -34.37 8.12
N GLN A 133 -27.30 -35.30 8.09
CA GLN A 133 -27.59 -36.73 7.98
C GLN A 133 -28.46 -37.20 9.16
N ARG A 134 -28.12 -36.83 10.39
CA ARG A 134 -28.89 -37.17 11.60
C ARG A 134 -30.29 -36.59 11.56
N MET A 135 -30.46 -35.33 11.14
CA MET A 135 -31.76 -34.68 10.98
C MET A 135 -32.62 -35.38 9.92
N LEU A 136 -32.04 -35.70 8.75
CA LEU A 136 -32.74 -36.41 7.68
C LEU A 136 -33.11 -37.84 8.11
N THR A 137 -32.21 -38.58 8.78
CA THR A 137 -32.53 -39.90 9.34
C THR A 137 -33.66 -39.81 10.37
N GLN A 138 -33.65 -38.81 11.26
CA GLN A 138 -34.74 -38.60 12.22
C GLN A 138 -36.08 -38.31 11.54
N GLN A 139 -36.11 -37.50 10.47
CA GLN A 139 -37.32 -37.26 9.69
C GLN A 139 -37.81 -38.51 8.95
N LEU A 140 -36.88 -39.28 8.37
CA LEU A 140 -37.19 -40.51 7.65
C LEU A 140 -37.69 -41.60 8.61
N ASP A 141 -37.15 -41.68 9.82
CA ASP A 141 -37.59 -42.61 10.85
C ASP A 141 -38.91 -42.20 11.50
N LEU A 142 -39.25 -40.89 11.56
CA LEU A 142 -40.60 -40.42 11.87
C LEU A 142 -41.61 -40.90 10.82
N ILE A 143 -41.29 -40.76 9.52
CA ILE A 143 -42.15 -41.22 8.42
C ILE A 143 -42.33 -42.76 8.40
N LYS A 144 -41.29 -43.51 8.79
CA LYS A 144 -41.37 -44.98 8.96
C LYS A 144 -42.07 -45.41 10.25
N SER A 145 -42.09 -44.55 11.28
CA SER A 145 -42.77 -44.87 12.53
C SER A 145 -44.28 -44.88 12.30
N GLN A 146 -44.99 -45.73 13.04
CA GLN A 146 -46.36 -46.14 12.70
C GLN A 146 -47.43 -45.04 12.84
N THR A 147 -47.05 -43.80 13.17
CA THR A 147 -47.97 -42.66 13.19
C THR A 147 -48.58 -42.39 11.82
N PHE A 148 -47.80 -42.48 10.73
CA PHE A 148 -48.31 -42.22 9.37
C PHE A 148 -49.30 -43.30 8.90
N GLU A 149 -49.04 -44.57 9.21
CA GLU A 149 -49.98 -45.66 8.93
C GLU A 149 -51.25 -45.56 9.80
N GLN A 150 -51.14 -45.09 11.04
CA GLN A 150 -52.28 -44.86 11.94
C GLN A 150 -53.15 -43.66 11.51
N GLU A 151 -52.55 -42.56 11.06
CA GLU A 151 -53.29 -41.40 10.54
C GLU A 151 -54.06 -41.75 9.25
N ILE A 152 -53.47 -42.55 8.35
CA ILE A 152 -54.18 -43.04 7.16
C ILE A 152 -55.25 -44.08 7.53
N ALA A 153 -55.01 -44.94 8.52
CA ALA A 153 -56.00 -45.92 8.99
C ALA A 153 -57.23 -45.26 9.64
N PHE A 154 -57.08 -44.08 10.27
CA PHE A 154 -58.20 -43.30 10.78
C PHE A 154 -59.04 -42.65 9.66
N ALA A 155 -58.47 -42.47 8.46
CA ALA A 155 -59.13 -41.81 7.33
C ALA A 155 -60.07 -42.74 6.50
N THR A 156 -60.30 -43.98 6.93
CA THR A 156 -61.41 -44.80 6.37
C THR A 156 -62.75 -44.32 6.95
N PRO A 157 -63.79 -44.07 6.13
CA PRO A 157 -65.05 -43.50 6.59
C PRO A 157 -65.75 -44.45 7.58
N THR A 158 -65.79 -44.05 8.85
CA THR A 158 -66.15 -44.93 9.97
C THR A 158 -67.55 -44.61 10.50
N THR A 159 -68.57 -45.21 9.90
CA THR A 159 -69.93 -45.48 10.46
C THR A 159 -70.81 -44.32 10.96
N GLU A 160 -70.32 -43.08 11.08
CA GLU A 160 -71.13 -41.96 11.57
C GLU A 160 -72.06 -41.40 10.48
N ASP A 161 -71.60 -41.33 9.22
CA ASP A 161 -72.44 -40.91 8.08
C ASP A 161 -73.68 -41.80 7.90
N SER A 162 -73.56 -43.13 8.03
CA SER A 162 -74.71 -44.02 7.88
C SER A 162 -75.76 -43.82 8.98
N GLN A 163 -75.35 -43.49 10.21
CA GLN A 163 -76.30 -43.14 11.28
C GLN A 163 -76.89 -41.72 11.11
N ALA A 164 -76.20 -40.83 10.39
CA ALA A 164 -76.74 -39.53 10.02
C ALA A 164 -77.81 -39.67 8.92
N GLU A 165 -77.56 -40.50 7.91
CA GLU A 165 -78.53 -40.83 6.85
C GLU A 165 -79.79 -41.51 7.43
N GLU A 166 -79.64 -42.55 8.26
CA GLU A 166 -80.78 -43.23 8.92
C GLU A 166 -81.64 -42.24 9.71
N ARG A 167 -81.04 -41.46 10.62
CA ARG A 167 -81.76 -40.45 11.43
C ARG A 167 -82.36 -39.31 10.60
N SER A 168 -81.82 -39.02 9.41
CA SER A 168 -82.43 -38.06 8.50
C SER A 168 -83.72 -38.62 7.90
N SER A 169 -83.73 -39.91 7.51
CA SER A 169 -84.90 -40.57 6.93
C SER A 169 -86.04 -40.74 7.92
N GLU A 170 -85.75 -41.12 9.18
CA GLU A 170 -86.75 -41.21 10.25
C GLU A 170 -87.43 -39.86 10.53
N ARG A 171 -86.66 -38.76 10.50
CA ARG A 171 -87.19 -37.41 10.72
C ARG A 171 -88.02 -36.89 9.56
N VAL A 172 -87.71 -37.27 8.32
CA VAL A 172 -88.56 -36.92 7.16
C VAL A 172 -89.90 -37.64 7.25
N ALA A 173 -89.89 -38.96 7.49
CA ALA A 173 -91.13 -39.75 7.61
C ALA A 173 -92.05 -39.27 8.75
N ALA A 174 -91.48 -38.85 9.89
CA ALA A 174 -92.24 -38.26 10.99
C ALA A 174 -92.92 -36.93 10.61
N LEU A 175 -92.22 -36.07 9.86
CA LEU A 175 -92.76 -34.79 9.40
C LEU A 175 -93.83 -34.95 8.32
N GLU A 176 -93.71 -35.93 7.41
CA GLU A 176 -94.75 -36.26 6.43
C GLU A 176 -96.05 -36.69 7.13
N GLN A 177 -95.96 -37.54 8.16
CA GLN A 177 -97.12 -37.97 8.94
C GLN A 177 -97.78 -36.83 9.74
N GLU A 178 -96.99 -35.91 10.29
CA GLU A 178 -97.51 -34.74 11.02
C GLU A 178 -98.20 -33.75 10.07
N VAL A 179 -97.63 -33.50 8.89
CA VAL A 179 -98.25 -32.68 7.82
C VAL A 179 -99.55 -33.31 7.31
N GLU A 180 -99.60 -34.63 7.11
CA GLU A 180 -100.84 -35.30 6.66
C GLU A 180 -101.98 -35.13 7.68
N THR A 181 -101.67 -35.11 8.99
CA THR A 181 -102.70 -34.80 10.01
C THR A 181 -103.15 -33.33 10.02
N GLN A 182 -102.24 -32.37 9.85
CA GLN A 182 -102.61 -30.93 9.79
C GLN A 182 -103.38 -30.58 8.52
N VAL A 183 -103.04 -31.15 7.37
CA VAL A 183 -103.80 -30.95 6.12
C VAL A 183 -105.24 -31.48 6.24
N THR A 184 -105.54 -32.38 7.19
CA THR A 184 -106.92 -32.80 7.48
C THR A 184 -107.68 -31.93 8.48
N SER A 185 -107.02 -31.15 9.34
CA SER A 185 -107.69 -30.14 10.19
C SER A 185 -107.98 -28.86 9.42
N ASP A 186 -106.99 -28.38 8.66
CA ASP A 186 -106.97 -27.00 8.17
C ASP A 186 -107.94 -26.77 7.00
N VAL A 187 -108.50 -27.85 6.44
CA VAL A 187 -109.55 -27.82 5.40
C VAL A 187 -110.94 -27.53 5.97
N GLU A 188 -111.20 -27.75 7.27
CA GLU A 188 -112.50 -27.41 7.89
C GLU A 188 -112.56 -26.01 8.51
N GLU A 189 -111.41 -25.38 8.86
CA GLU A 189 -111.40 -24.10 9.58
C GLU A 189 -111.08 -22.86 8.71
N PHE A 190 -110.53 -23.00 7.50
CA PHE A 190 -110.12 -21.86 6.65
C PHE A 190 -111.27 -21.17 5.87
N VAL A 191 -112.42 -20.95 6.52
CA VAL A 191 -113.58 -20.21 5.98
C VAL A 191 -114.01 -19.08 6.94
N HIS A 192 -113.08 -18.25 7.41
CA HIS A 192 -113.36 -16.94 8.03
C HIS A 192 -112.17 -15.96 7.91
N GLU A 193 -112.41 -14.66 8.17
CA GLU A 193 -111.49 -13.48 8.17
C GLU A 193 -110.04 -13.69 7.66
N THR A 194 -109.60 -13.23 6.48
CA THR A 194 -109.56 -11.86 5.89
C THR A 194 -108.83 -10.76 6.69
N GLN A 195 -107.76 -10.22 6.05
CA GLN A 195 -107.24 -8.84 6.14
C GLN A 195 -106.54 -8.33 7.43
N GLY A 196 -105.41 -7.61 7.23
CA GLY A 196 -105.02 -6.50 8.10
C GLY A 196 -103.52 -6.36 8.46
N ASP A 197 -102.80 -5.52 7.71
CA ASP A 197 -101.84 -4.47 8.19
C ASP A 197 -100.61 -4.79 9.10
N VAL A 198 -99.54 -3.96 9.18
CA VAL A 198 -98.76 -3.16 8.20
C VAL A 198 -97.49 -2.56 8.88
N GLU A 199 -96.46 -2.18 8.09
CA GLU A 199 -95.23 -1.41 8.49
C GLU A 199 -94.25 -2.06 9.52
N ALA A 200 -92.97 -1.67 9.65
CA ALA A 200 -92.16 -0.52 9.18
C ALA A 200 -90.81 -0.98 8.54
N LYS A 201 -90.18 -0.32 7.53
CA LYS A 201 -89.51 1.02 7.47
C LYS A 201 -88.31 1.16 8.43
N ALA A 202 -87.13 1.70 8.08
CA ALA A 202 -86.52 2.22 6.83
C ALA A 202 -84.97 2.16 6.98
N ALA A 203 -84.13 1.83 5.98
CA ALA A 203 -83.69 2.55 4.75
C ALA A 203 -82.43 3.44 4.93
N PRO A 204 -81.38 3.35 4.06
CA PRO A 204 -80.13 4.12 4.12
C PRO A 204 -79.92 5.12 2.95
N ASP A 205 -78.83 5.92 3.00
CA ASP A 205 -78.09 6.54 1.87
C ASP A 205 -76.70 7.01 2.41
N LYS A 206 -75.56 7.11 1.71
CA LYS A 206 -75.14 7.45 0.31
C LYS A 206 -74.91 8.96 0.05
N ASP A 207 -73.99 9.37 -0.81
CA ASP A 207 -72.77 8.71 -1.36
C ASP A 207 -71.52 9.49 -0.82
N ASP A 208 -70.51 10.08 -1.49
CA ASP A 208 -70.01 10.17 -2.88
C ASP A 208 -68.50 10.55 -2.86
N GLN A 209 -67.87 10.87 -4.01
CA GLN A 209 -66.43 10.70 -4.28
C GLN A 209 -65.62 12.01 -4.50
N ALA A 210 -64.31 12.01 -4.20
CA ALA A 210 -63.32 12.91 -4.82
C ALA A 210 -61.84 12.47 -4.66
N SER A 211 -61.05 12.71 -5.73
CA SER A 211 -59.58 12.85 -5.77
C SER A 211 -58.67 11.64 -5.48
N VAL A 212 -57.83 11.32 -6.48
CA VAL A 212 -56.78 10.28 -6.47
C VAL A 212 -55.42 10.94 -6.79
N GLU A 213 -54.32 10.20 -6.61
CA GLU A 213 -52.91 10.53 -6.97
C GLU A 213 -52.18 11.57 -6.09
N SER A 214 -51.20 11.09 -5.28
CA SER A 214 -49.87 11.74 -5.06
C SER A 214 -48.98 10.98 -4.04
N ILE A 215 -48.69 9.68 -4.23
CA ILE A 215 -47.57 9.00 -3.54
C ILE A 215 -46.92 7.96 -4.46
N LEU A 216 -45.90 8.36 -5.25
CA LEU A 216 -44.87 7.47 -5.80
C LEU A 216 -43.77 8.31 -6.49
N GLY A 217 -42.60 8.45 -5.86
CA GLY A 217 -41.45 9.13 -6.48
C GLY A 217 -40.58 9.95 -5.53
N GLN A 218 -39.76 9.29 -4.71
CA GLN A 218 -38.66 9.95 -4.00
C GLN A 218 -37.37 9.15 -4.14
N THR A 219 -36.70 9.31 -5.29
CA THR A 219 -35.40 8.70 -5.58
C THR A 219 -34.28 9.45 -4.86
N ILE A 220 -33.63 8.78 -3.91
CA ILE A 220 -32.44 9.30 -3.24
C ILE A 220 -31.25 9.15 -4.20
N LYS A 221 -30.56 10.26 -4.49
CA LYS A 221 -29.26 10.22 -5.19
C LYS A 221 -28.20 9.65 -4.24
N ILE A 222 -27.38 8.74 -4.75
CA ILE A 222 -26.13 8.32 -4.11
C ILE A 222 -25.00 8.87 -4.98
N GLU A 223 -24.21 9.77 -4.41
CA GLU A 223 -22.96 10.24 -5.01
C GLU A 223 -21.84 9.28 -4.57
N LEU A 224 -21.06 8.77 -5.52
CA LEU A 224 -19.82 8.04 -5.21
C LEU A 224 -18.65 9.04 -5.21
N PRO A 225 -17.72 8.95 -4.25
CA PRO A 225 -16.50 9.74 -4.27
C PRO A 225 -15.53 9.21 -5.35
N GLU A 226 -14.86 10.12 -6.06
CA GLU A 226 -13.74 9.78 -6.93
C GLU A 226 -12.54 9.29 -6.10
N MET A 227 -11.79 8.32 -6.63
CA MET A 227 -10.46 7.96 -6.09
C MET A 227 -9.35 8.42 -7.04
N MET A 228 -8.18 8.61 -6.43
CA MET A 228 -6.94 9.18 -6.97
C MET A 228 -6.16 8.18 -7.83
#